data_AF-A0AAN0M7X4-F1
#
_entry.id   AF-A0AAN0M7X4-F1
#
_cell.length_a   1.000
_cell.length_b   1.000
_cell.length_c   1.000
_cell.angle_alpha   90.00
_cell.angle_beta   90.00
_cell.angle_gamma   90.00
#
_symmetry.space_group_name_H-M   'P 1'
#
loop_
_entity.id
_entity.type
_entity.pdbx_description
1 polymer ?
#
loop_
_entity_poly.entity_id
_entity_poly.type
_entity_poly.pdbx_seq_one_letter_code
_entity_poly.pdbx_strand_id
1 'polypeptide(L)' 'MADFKHIPAKPTLGLGCWAIGGPFTMEGRAVGWGDVDDATSKAAIAVALDHGIAHFDTAQRLWLRAF' A
#
# COMPACT_ATOMS: atom_id res chain seq x y z
N MET A 1 24.00 13.70 16.30
CA MET A 1 22.95 13.92 15.28
C MET A 1 23.36 13.15 14.04
N ALA A 2 22.49 12.31 13.49
CA ALA A 2 22.81 11.56 12.27
C ALA A 2 22.96 12.54 11.09
N ASP A 3 23.99 12.32 10.26
CA ASP A 3 24.25 13.11 9.06
C ASP A 3 23.44 12.56 7.88
N PHE A 4 22.42 13.32 7.45
CA PHE A 4 21.48 12.91 6.40
C PHE A 4 21.90 13.38 5.00
N LYS A 5 23.09 13.97 4.83
CA LYS A 5 23.54 14.59 3.56
C LYS A 5 23.73 13.63 2.39
N HIS A 6 23.75 12.32 2.64
CA HIS A 6 23.98 11.28 1.63
C HIS A 6 22.77 10.39 1.37
N ILE A 7 21.60 10.70 1.93
CA ILE A 7 20.38 9.96 1.62
C ILE A 7 19.90 10.41 0.24
N PRO A 8 19.77 9.50 -0.76
CA PRO A 8 19.20 9.86 -2.05
C PRO A 8 17.81 10.46 -1.84
N ALA A 9 17.47 11.48 -2.62
CA ALA A 9 16.19 12.17 -2.50
C ALA A 9 15.03 11.14 -2.53
N LYS A 10 14.43 10.91 -1.36
CA LYS A 10 13.28 10.04 -1.19
C LYS A 10 12.01 10.87 -1.40
N PRO A 11 10.99 10.35 -2.09
CA PRO A 11 9.67 10.98 -2.08
C PRO A 11 9.24 11.26 -0.64
N THR A 12 8.84 12.50 -0.36
CA THR A 12 8.37 12.92 0.97
C THR A 12 7.00 12.31 1.29
N LEU A 13 6.29 11.84 0.26
CA LEU A 13 4.99 11.18 0.35
C LEU A 13 4.97 9.92 -0.53
N GLY A 14 4.27 8.88 -0.04
CA GLY A 14 3.97 7.66 -0.76
C GLY A 14 2.51 7.25 -0.57
N LEU A 15 2.03 6.31 -1.37
CA LEU A 15 0.67 5.78 -1.29
C LEU A 15 0.66 4.43 -0.56
N GLY A 16 -0.05 4.35 0.57
CA GLY A 16 -0.33 3.09 1.25
C GLY A 16 -1.48 2.33 0.57
N CYS A 17 -1.28 1.05 0.28
CA CYS A 17 -2.20 0.25 -0.54
C CYS A 17 -3.03 -0.76 0.25
N TRP A 18 -3.13 -0.67 1.59
CA TRP A 18 -3.88 -1.65 2.39
C TRP A 18 -5.39 -1.67 2.08
N ALA A 19 -5.99 -0.50 1.78
CA ALA A 19 -7.40 -0.43 1.38
C ALA A 19 -7.66 -0.98 -0.03
N ILE A 20 -6.60 -1.19 -0.83
CA ILE A 20 -6.70 -1.75 -2.18
C ILE A 20 -6.66 -3.28 -2.03
N GLY A 21 -7.71 -3.95 -2.49
CA GLY A 21 -7.83 -5.42 -2.43
C GLY A 21 -8.98 -5.96 -1.59
N GLY A 22 -9.75 -5.08 -0.92
CA GLY A 22 -11.05 -5.44 -0.34
C GLY A 22 -11.02 -6.20 0.97
N PRO A 23 -12.14 -6.85 1.32
CA PRO A 23 -12.30 -7.55 2.58
C PRO A 23 -11.39 -8.76 2.67
N PHE A 24 -10.73 -8.88 3.80
CA PHE A 24 -9.81 -9.97 4.09
C PHE A 24 -10.01 -10.45 5.53
N THR A 25 -9.92 -11.77 5.72
CA THR A 25 -10.01 -12.44 7.02
C THR A 25 -8.75 -13.24 7.32
N MET A 26 -8.14 -13.04 8.48
CA MET A 26 -6.98 -13.77 8.99
C MET A 26 -7.35 -14.44 10.32
N GLU A 27 -7.10 -15.74 10.46
CA GLU A 27 -7.45 -16.52 11.66
C GLU A 27 -8.92 -16.34 12.11
N GLY A 28 -9.83 -16.25 11.15
CA GLY A 28 -11.26 -16.03 11.41
C GLY A 28 -11.65 -14.61 11.78
N ARG A 29 -10.71 -13.65 11.75
CA ARG A 29 -10.96 -12.22 12.05
C ARG A 29 -10.85 -11.36 10.79
N ALA A 30 -11.78 -10.44 10.59
CA ALA A 30 -11.68 -9.44 9.52
C ALA A 30 -10.50 -8.50 9.79
N VAL A 31 -9.55 -8.44 8.86
CA VAL A 31 -8.34 -7.62 8.90
C VAL A 31 -8.14 -6.80 7.62
N GLY A 32 -8.97 -7.04 6.60
CA GLY A 32 -9.08 -6.16 5.43
C GLY A 32 -10.09 -5.06 5.65
N TRP A 33 -10.20 -4.20 4.64
CA TRP A 33 -11.19 -3.12 4.63
C TRP A 33 -12.57 -3.64 4.19
N GLY A 34 -13.57 -2.76 4.13
CA GLY A 34 -14.91 -3.11 3.66
C GLY A 34 -14.95 -3.49 2.18
N ASP A 35 -16.14 -3.41 1.58
CA ASP A 35 -16.30 -3.63 0.14
C ASP A 35 -15.46 -2.63 -0.67
N VAL A 36 -14.80 -3.13 -1.71
CA VAL A 36 -13.85 -2.34 -2.52
C VAL A 36 -14.19 -2.49 -3.99
N ASP A 37 -14.25 -1.37 -4.68
CA ASP A 37 -14.36 -1.31 -6.13
C ASP A 37 -12.98 -1.18 -6.79
N ASP A 38 -12.67 -2.12 -7.67
CA ASP A 38 -11.42 -2.15 -8.44
C ASP A 38 -11.28 -0.93 -9.37
N ALA A 39 -12.39 -0.37 -9.88
CA ALA A 39 -12.33 0.81 -10.73
C ALA A 39 -11.85 2.04 -9.93
N THR A 40 -12.42 2.24 -8.74
CA THR A 40 -11.98 3.26 -7.78
C THR A 40 -10.50 3.07 -7.39
N SER A 41 -10.09 1.83 -7.12
CA SER A 41 -8.69 1.51 -6.77
C SER A 41 -7.71 1.89 -7.88
N LYS A 42 -8.02 1.53 -9.13
CA LYS A 42 -7.20 1.90 -10.30
C LYS A 42 -7.16 3.41 -10.52
N ALA A 43 -8.29 4.10 -10.35
CA ALA A 43 -8.36 5.54 -10.47
C ALA A 43 -7.48 6.24 -9.41
N ALA A 44 -7.51 5.76 -8.16
CA ALA A 44 -6.66 6.30 -7.10
C ALA A 44 -5.17 6.14 -7.41
N ILE A 45 -4.75 4.98 -7.94
CA ILE A 45 -3.36 4.75 -8.38
C ILE A 45 -2.98 5.70 -9.52
N ALA A 46 -3.85 5.86 -10.52
CA ALA A 46 -3.60 6.75 -11.65
C ALA A 46 -3.41 8.21 -11.20
N VAL A 47 -4.31 8.71 -10.35
CA VAL A 47 -4.21 10.05 -9.76
C VAL A 47 -2.92 10.22 -8.95
N ALA A 48 -2.53 9.21 -8.16
CA ALA A 48 -1.27 9.27 -7.40
C ALA A 48 -0.06 9.42 -8.33
N LEU A 49 -0.03 8.68 -9.45
CA LEU A 49 1.03 8.79 -10.45
C LEU A 49 1.04 10.18 -11.09
N ASP A 50 -0.12 10.71 -11.47
CA ASP A 50 -0.26 12.05 -12.09
C ASP A 50 0.22 13.17 -11.15
N HIS A 51 0.10 12.99 -9.83
CA HIS A 51 0.56 13.93 -8.81
C HIS A 51 1.99 13.69 -8.32
N GLY A 52 2.75 12.80 -8.98
CA GLY A 52 4.17 12.59 -8.70
C GLY A 52 4.50 11.65 -7.55
N ILE A 53 3.53 10.84 -7.10
CA ILE A 53 3.83 9.73 -6.18
C ILE A 53 4.64 8.67 -6.93
N ALA A 54 5.79 8.33 -6.37
CA ALA A 54 6.69 7.32 -6.91
C ALA A 54 6.94 6.14 -5.94
N HIS A 55 6.32 6.16 -4.76
CA HIS A 55 6.49 5.13 -3.75
C HIS A 55 5.12 4.57 -3.33
N PHE A 56 4.93 3.27 -3.54
CA PHE A 56 3.70 2.55 -3.22
C PHE A 56 4.03 1.48 -2.18
N ASP A 57 3.45 1.61 -1.01
CA ASP A 57 3.59 0.65 0.09
C ASP A 57 2.49 -0.41 -0.03
N THR A 58 2.91 -1.64 -0.26
CA THR A 58 2.01 -2.80 -0.35
C THR A 58 2.68 -4.00 0.31
N ALA A 59 1.87 -4.98 0.71
CA ALA A 59 2.35 -6.21 1.29
C ALA A 59 1.57 -7.38 0.71
N GLN A 60 2.28 -8.46 0.38
CA GLN A 60 1.62 -9.73 0.21
C GLN A 60 1.01 -10.15 1.55
N ARG A 61 -0.20 -10.69 1.46
CA ARG A 61 -0.97 -11.23 2.59
C ARG A 61 -0.35 -12.47 3.25
N LEU A 62 0.77 -12.99 2.74
CA LEU A 62 1.23 -14.34 3.08
C LEU A 62 1.88 -14.37 4.48
N TRP A 63 1.16 -14.94 5.45
CA TRP A 63 1.77 -15.86 6.40
C TRP A 63 1.66 -17.29 5.84
N LEU A 64 2.78 -18.00 5.88
CA LEU A 64 3.06 -19.37 5.44
C LEU A 64 1.86 -20.36 5.50
N ARG A 65 1.48 -20.92 4.35
CA ARG A 65 1.17 -22.37 4.27
C ARG A 65 2.50 -23.09 4.00
N ALA A 66 3.23 -23.41 5.06
CA ALA A 66 4.24 -24.48 5.14
C ALA A 66 5.05 -24.30 6.43
N PHE A 67 4.46 -24.68 7.57
CA PHE A 67 4.95 -25.69 8.52
C PHE A 67 3.92 -25.82 9.64
#